data_AF-A0A1Q4FQI6-F1
#
_entry.id   AF-A0A1Q4FQI6-F1
#
_cell.length_a   1.000
_cell.length_b   1.000
_cell.length_c   1.000
_cell.angle_alpha   90.00
_cell.angle_beta   90.00
_cell.angle_gamma   90.00
#
_symmetry.space_group_name_H-M   'P 1'
#
loop_
_entity.id
_entity.type
_entity.pdbx_description
1 polymer ?
#
loop_
_entity_poly.entity_id
_entity_poly.type
_entity_poly.pdbx_seq_one_letter_code
_entity_poly.pdbx_strand_id
1 'polypeptide(L)'
;MVKPLPRLKLQGFNNLTKALSFNIYDICYAVTPEQRDRYIEYIDEQYDADRLTQILTDVADIIGANILNIARQDYDPQGASVTILISEQPIIDKKQAGKDVISDAVVAHLDKSHITVHTYPETHPHNGIATFRADIDVATCGVISPLKALNYLIESFESDIVTMDYRVRGFTRDVKGKKHYIDHKINSIQDYLAKSIKQRYEMIDVNVYQENIFHTKMHVKEFLLDTYLFEANASDLSFKDRIRIEQQLKYEIEELFHGRNLS
;
A
#
# COMPACT_ATOMS: atom_id res chain seq x y z
N MET A 1 17.59 9.19 -15.48
CA MET A 1 18.71 9.12 -14.51
C MET A 1 18.64 10.34 -13.60
N VAL A 2 18.12 10.18 -12.38
CA VAL A 2 18.14 11.24 -11.37
C VAL A 2 19.55 11.29 -10.80
N LYS A 3 20.26 12.40 -10.95
CA LYS A 3 21.58 12.58 -10.31
C LYS A 3 21.40 12.46 -8.80
N PRO A 4 22.13 11.55 -8.11
CA PRO A 4 22.04 11.45 -6.66
C PRO A 4 22.46 12.79 -6.04
N LEU A 5 21.65 13.28 -5.10
CA LEU A 5 22.01 14.47 -4.33
C LEU A 5 23.27 14.20 -3.51
N PRO A 6 24.08 15.24 -3.22
CA PRO A 6 25.11 15.13 -2.21
C PRO A 6 24.47 14.64 -0.90
N ARG A 7 24.92 13.49 -0.37
CA ARG A 7 24.41 12.93 0.89
C ARG A 7 24.50 14.01 1.98
N LEU A 8 23.37 14.32 2.64
CA LEU A 8 23.33 15.29 3.73
C LEU A 8 24.20 14.77 4.88
N LYS A 9 25.23 15.54 5.29
CA LYS A 9 26.00 15.23 6.50
C LYS A 9 25.31 15.84 7.71
N LEU A 10 24.87 14.98 8.63
CA LEU A 10 24.06 15.37 9.79
C LEU A 10 24.91 15.68 11.01
N GLN A 11 24.41 16.59 11.85
CA GLN A 11 24.85 16.77 13.22
C GLN A 11 23.94 15.91 14.12
N GLY A 12 24.32 14.65 14.36
CA GLY A 12 23.56 13.71 15.17
C GLY A 12 22.53 12.87 14.39
N PHE A 13 21.44 12.47 15.05
CA PHE A 13 20.43 11.55 14.51
C PHE A 13 19.46 12.22 13.52
N ASN A 14 18.96 11.46 12.55
CA ASN A 14 17.95 11.95 11.60
C ASN A 14 16.55 11.80 12.22
N ASN A 15 15.95 12.92 12.64
CA ASN A 15 14.61 12.92 13.26
C ASN A 15 13.48 13.14 12.24
N LEU A 16 13.73 12.87 10.95
CA LEU A 16 12.66 12.84 9.96
C LEU A 16 11.91 11.51 10.06
N THR A 17 10.59 11.60 10.08
CA THR A 17 9.72 10.45 9.87
C THR A 17 9.16 10.51 8.45
N LYS A 18 9.12 9.36 7.80
CA LYS A 18 8.61 9.20 6.43
C LYS A 18 7.54 8.13 6.48
N ALA A 19 6.36 8.43 5.96
CA ALA A 19 5.28 7.46 5.88
C ALA A 19 4.80 7.36 4.43
N LEU A 20 4.63 6.14 3.95
CA LEU A 20 4.03 5.82 2.66
C LEU A 20 2.81 4.94 2.94
N SER A 21 1.62 5.46 2.67
CA SER A 21 0.36 4.78 2.87
C SER A 21 -0.29 4.46 1.53
N PHE A 22 -0.97 3.32 1.44
CA PHE A 22 -1.68 2.87 0.26
C PHE A 22 -3.12 2.53 0.60
N ASN A 23 -4.01 2.85 -0.33
CA ASN A 23 -5.33 2.30 -0.37
C ASN A 23 -5.55 1.71 -1.77
N ILE A 24 -5.56 0.38 -1.82
CA ILE A 24 -5.59 -0.43 -3.04
C ILE A 24 -6.97 -1.04 -3.16
N TYR A 25 -7.56 -0.98 -4.36
CA TYR A 25 -8.82 -1.60 -4.69
C TYR A 25 -8.66 -2.55 -5.87
N ASP A 26 -9.27 -3.72 -5.73
CA ASP A 26 -9.48 -4.73 -6.77
C ASP A 26 -10.98 -4.95 -6.90
N ILE A 27 -11.51 -4.88 -8.12
CA ILE A 27 -12.94 -4.90 -8.40
C ILE A 27 -13.24 -6.10 -9.28
N CYS A 28 -14.27 -6.83 -8.87
CA CYS A 28 -14.68 -8.07 -9.51
C CYS A 28 -16.19 -8.09 -9.72
N TYR A 29 -16.64 -8.81 -10.74
CA TYR A 29 -18.05 -9.05 -11.03
C TYR A 29 -18.34 -10.55 -11.04
N ALA A 30 -19.10 -11.01 -10.07
CA ALA A 30 -19.60 -12.38 -9.99
C ALA A 30 -21.04 -12.44 -10.55
N VAL A 31 -21.21 -13.22 -11.61
CA VAL A 31 -22.46 -13.31 -12.38
C VAL A 31 -23.55 -14.01 -11.58
N THR A 32 -23.21 -15.09 -10.86
CA THR A 32 -24.16 -15.86 -10.04
C THR A 32 -23.89 -15.70 -8.54
N PRO A 33 -24.88 -15.97 -7.67
CA PRO A 33 -24.65 -16.00 -6.22
C PRO A 33 -23.56 -16.98 -5.80
N GLU A 34 -23.49 -18.16 -6.41
CA GLU A 34 -22.48 -19.18 -6.08
C GLU A 34 -21.07 -18.73 -6.48
N GLN A 35 -20.94 -17.92 -7.54
CA GLN A 35 -19.67 -17.29 -7.90
C GLN A 35 -19.25 -16.22 -6.89
N ARG A 36 -20.20 -15.55 -6.22
CA ARG A 36 -19.87 -14.56 -5.17
C ARG A 36 -19.28 -15.24 -3.94
N ASP A 37 -19.88 -16.34 -3.52
CA ASP A 37 -19.37 -17.13 -2.39
C ASP A 37 -17.95 -17.66 -2.69
N ARG A 38 -17.71 -18.16 -3.90
CA ARG A 38 -16.37 -18.58 -4.35
C ARG A 38 -15.38 -17.43 -4.48
N TYR A 39 -15.82 -16.24 -4.87
CA TYR A 39 -14.93 -15.06 -4.91
C TYR A 39 -14.46 -14.68 -3.50
N ILE A 40 -15.35 -14.75 -2.51
CA ILE A 40 -14.99 -14.53 -1.11
C ILE A 40 -13.92 -15.53 -0.66
N GLU A 41 -14.12 -16.82 -0.93
CA GLU A 41 -13.15 -17.88 -0.63
C GLU A 41 -11.81 -17.63 -1.33
N TYR A 42 -11.84 -17.24 -2.61
CA TYR A 42 -10.64 -16.90 -3.38
C TYR A 42 -9.87 -15.74 -2.73
N ILE A 43 -10.54 -14.67 -2.31
CA ILE A 43 -9.88 -13.52 -1.67
C ILE A 43 -9.30 -13.90 -0.32
N ASP A 44 -10.00 -14.72 0.47
CA ASP A 44 -9.51 -15.20 1.76
C ASP A 44 -8.24 -16.04 1.60
N GLU A 45 -8.19 -16.94 0.60
CA GLU A 45 -6.98 -17.70 0.25
C GLU A 45 -5.86 -16.81 -0.32
N GLN A 46 -6.21 -15.85 -1.18
CA GLN A 46 -5.21 -15.00 -1.81
C GLN A 46 -4.60 -14.00 -0.84
N TYR A 47 -5.31 -13.53 0.17
CA TYR A 47 -4.85 -12.45 1.04
C TYR A 47 -4.97 -12.81 2.53
N ASP A 48 -4.67 -14.06 2.86
CA ASP A 48 -4.55 -14.54 4.24
C ASP A 48 -3.39 -13.86 5.01
N ALA A 49 -3.42 -13.98 6.34
CA ALA A 49 -2.37 -13.44 7.19
C ALA A 49 -0.97 -13.99 6.88
N ASP A 50 -0.83 -15.21 6.35
CA ASP A 50 0.46 -15.81 6.04
C ASP A 50 1.11 -15.12 4.83
N ARG A 51 0.40 -14.98 3.72
CA ARG A 51 0.88 -14.27 2.53
C ARG A 51 1.09 -12.80 2.81
N LEU A 52 0.17 -12.14 3.52
CA LEU A 52 0.35 -10.75 3.92
C LEU A 52 1.59 -10.57 4.81
N THR A 53 1.87 -11.52 5.71
CA THR A 53 3.10 -11.52 6.50
C THR A 53 4.33 -11.61 5.61
N GLN A 54 4.31 -12.45 4.58
CA GLN A 54 5.43 -12.57 3.64
C GLN A 54 5.64 -11.27 2.86
N ILE A 55 4.58 -10.67 2.32
CA ILE A 55 4.65 -9.39 1.59
C ILE A 55 5.27 -8.31 2.47
N LEU A 56 4.81 -8.15 3.71
CA LEU A 56 5.36 -7.13 4.61
C LEU A 56 6.80 -7.44 5.07
N THR A 57 7.17 -8.72 5.14
CA THR A 57 8.55 -9.14 5.41
C THR A 57 9.49 -8.74 4.26
N ASP A 58 9.08 -8.99 3.02
CA ASP A 58 9.83 -8.56 1.84
C ASP A 58 9.95 -7.03 1.78
N VAL A 59 8.91 -6.29 2.18
CA VAL A 59 8.97 -4.82 2.31
C VAL A 59 10.03 -4.41 3.31
N ALA A 60 10.08 -5.04 4.49
CA ALA A 60 11.10 -4.76 5.51
C ALA A 60 12.52 -4.98 4.95
N ASP A 61 12.74 -6.06 4.21
CA ASP A 61 14.02 -6.37 3.57
C ASP A 61 14.38 -5.36 2.47
N ILE A 62 13.43 -4.98 1.61
CA ILE A 62 13.62 -3.99 0.53
C ILE A 62 14.04 -2.62 1.08
N ILE A 63 13.39 -2.17 2.16
CA ILE A 63 13.73 -0.89 2.78
C ILE A 63 15.02 -0.98 3.61
N GLY A 64 15.42 -2.19 4.00
CA GLY A 64 16.61 -2.50 4.80
C GLY A 64 16.39 -2.32 6.29
N ALA A 65 15.20 -2.68 6.79
CA ALA A 65 14.83 -2.59 8.20
C ALA A 65 14.84 -3.98 8.86
N ASN A 66 15.14 -4.02 10.16
CA ASN A 66 15.11 -5.25 10.93
C ASN A 66 13.73 -5.46 11.55
N ILE A 67 13.20 -6.68 11.47
CA ILE A 67 11.93 -7.04 12.10
C ILE A 67 12.13 -7.28 13.60
N LEU A 68 11.39 -6.54 14.43
CA LEU A 68 11.38 -6.70 15.89
C LEU A 68 10.28 -7.65 16.34
N ASN A 69 9.09 -7.48 15.77
CA ASN A 69 7.89 -8.23 16.13
C ASN A 69 6.93 -8.31 14.94
N ILE A 70 6.20 -9.41 14.84
CA ILE A 70 5.10 -9.59 13.90
C ILE A 70 3.86 -9.95 14.72
N ALA A 71 2.77 -9.23 14.49
CA ALA A 71 1.45 -9.56 15.00
C ALA A 71 0.49 -9.69 13.81
N ARG A 72 -0.38 -10.69 13.83
CA ARG A 72 -1.29 -10.97 12.73
C ARG A 72 -2.60 -11.58 13.21
N GLN A 73 -3.65 -11.40 12.44
CA GLN A 73 -4.99 -11.89 12.72
C GLN A 73 -5.77 -12.08 11.43
N ASP A 74 -6.36 -13.27 11.25
CA ASP A 74 -7.43 -13.52 10.30
C ASP A 74 -8.79 -13.29 10.99
N TYR A 75 -9.75 -12.72 10.28
CA TYR A 75 -11.09 -12.38 10.78
C TYR A 75 -12.16 -13.28 10.19
N ASP A 76 -13.20 -13.54 10.99
CA ASP A 76 -14.43 -14.22 10.59
C ASP A 76 -15.53 -13.15 10.39
N PRO A 77 -16.20 -13.06 9.23
CA PRO A 77 -16.19 -14.03 8.12
C PRO A 77 -15.04 -13.94 7.12
N GLN A 78 -14.33 -12.81 7.01
CA GLN A 78 -13.30 -12.62 5.97
C GLN A 78 -12.32 -11.49 6.28
N GLY A 79 -11.11 -11.61 5.74
CA GLY A 79 -10.06 -10.60 5.75
C GLY A 79 -9.00 -10.83 6.84
N ALA A 80 -7.89 -10.12 6.72
CA ALA A 80 -6.74 -10.25 7.60
C ALA A 80 -6.07 -8.91 7.90
N SER A 81 -5.36 -8.89 9.03
CA SER A 81 -4.49 -7.79 9.46
C SER A 81 -3.12 -8.32 9.81
N VAL A 82 -2.07 -7.61 9.37
CA VAL A 82 -0.69 -7.87 9.80
C VAL A 82 -0.01 -6.57 10.19
N THR A 83 0.71 -6.60 11.30
CA THR A 83 1.52 -5.49 11.82
C THR A 83 2.93 -6.00 12.08
N ILE A 84 3.92 -5.40 11.42
CA ILE A 84 5.34 -5.65 11.63
C ILE A 84 5.98 -4.40 12.25
N LEU A 85 6.58 -4.58 13.42
CA LEU A 85 7.40 -3.54 14.04
C LEU A 85 8.83 -3.66 13.52
N ILE A 86 9.40 -2.55 13.09
CA ILE A 86 10.71 -2.53 12.42
C ILE A 86 11.68 -1.55 13.09
N SER A 87 12.98 -1.79 12.94
CA SER A 87 14.04 -0.86 13.35
C SER A 87 15.08 -0.64 12.26
N GLU A 88 15.62 0.57 12.22
CA GLU A 88 16.77 0.93 11.37
C GLU A 88 18.11 0.44 11.96
N GLN A 89 18.20 0.32 13.29
CA GLN A 89 19.43 -0.08 13.97
C GLN A 89 19.59 -1.60 13.97
N PRO A 90 20.83 -2.12 13.83
CA PRO A 90 21.09 -3.55 13.96
C PRO A 90 20.61 -4.02 15.33
N ILE A 91 19.84 -5.11 15.33
CA ILE A 91 19.36 -5.75 16.55
C ILE A 91 20.60 -6.21 17.33
N ILE A 92 20.81 -5.68 18.54
CA ILE A 92 21.81 -6.22 19.46
C ILE A 92 21.48 -7.70 19.64
N ASP A 93 22.45 -8.55 19.32
CA ASP A 93 22.28 -9.99 19.16
C ASP A 93 21.37 -10.56 20.27
N LYS A 94 20.26 -11.24 19.90
CA LYS A 94 19.24 -11.73 20.85
C LYS A 94 19.82 -12.66 21.93
N LYS A 95 21.02 -13.20 21.71
CA LYS A 95 21.78 -14.00 22.69
C LYS A 95 22.51 -13.16 23.74
N GLN A 96 22.81 -11.90 23.45
CA GLN A 96 23.44 -10.94 24.37
C GLN A 96 22.43 -9.99 25.02
N ALA A 97 21.31 -9.70 24.34
CA ALA A 97 20.23 -8.90 24.88
C ALA A 97 19.29 -9.76 25.74
N GLY A 98 19.15 -9.44 27.04
CA GLY A 98 18.16 -10.07 27.91
C GLY A 98 16.73 -9.83 27.43
N LYS A 99 15.79 -10.69 27.84
CA LYS A 99 14.36 -10.62 27.45
C LYS A 99 13.74 -9.25 27.72
N ASP A 100 14.18 -8.57 28.77
CA ASP A 100 13.71 -7.23 29.16
C ASP A 100 14.14 -6.14 28.16
N VAL A 101 15.35 -6.22 27.61
CA VAL A 101 15.87 -5.26 26.62
C VAL A 101 15.10 -5.33 25.30
N ILE A 102 14.65 -6.53 24.92
CA ILE A 102 13.84 -6.74 23.71
C ILE A 102 12.43 -6.18 23.92
N SER A 103 11.84 -6.38 25.10
CA SER A 103 10.55 -5.81 25.46
C SER A 103 10.58 -4.28 25.42
N ASP A 104 11.62 -3.66 25.98
CA ASP A 104 11.77 -2.21 25.99
C ASP A 104 12.01 -1.65 24.57
N ALA A 105 12.77 -2.36 23.73
CA ALA A 105 12.98 -1.99 22.33
C ALA A 105 11.69 -2.05 21.52
N VAL A 106 10.87 -3.09 21.72
CA VAL A 106 9.54 -3.22 21.09
C VAL A 106 8.66 -2.05 21.53
N VAL A 107 8.54 -1.79 22.83
CA VAL A 107 7.72 -0.68 23.37
C VAL A 107 8.20 0.68 22.86
N ALA A 108 9.51 0.90 22.77
CA ALA A 108 10.09 2.15 22.29
C ALA A 108 9.96 2.38 20.77
N HIS A 109 9.63 1.33 19.99
CA HIS A 109 9.44 1.40 18.54
C HIS A 109 7.98 1.33 18.10
N LEU A 110 7.05 0.98 19.00
CA LEU A 110 5.59 0.96 18.73
C LEU A 110 5.08 2.27 18.11
N ASP A 111 5.68 3.41 18.45
CA ASP A 111 5.27 4.75 18.00
C ASP A 111 6.06 5.29 16.79
N LYS A 112 7.09 4.58 16.32
CA LYS A 112 8.11 5.17 15.42
C LYS A 112 8.21 4.53 14.06
N SER A 113 8.22 3.20 13.98
CA SER A 113 8.44 2.52 12.70
C SER A 113 7.72 1.19 12.64
N HIS A 114 6.85 1.06 11.65
CA HIS A 114 6.02 -0.11 11.47
C HIS A 114 5.64 -0.28 10.00
N ILE A 115 5.19 -1.47 9.68
CA ILE A 115 4.56 -1.83 8.42
C ILE A 115 3.24 -2.50 8.78
N THR A 116 2.12 -2.01 8.28
CA THR A 116 0.80 -2.58 8.55
C THR A 116 0.07 -2.85 7.25
N VAL A 117 -0.76 -3.89 7.24
CA VAL A 117 -1.76 -4.13 6.20
C VAL A 117 -3.07 -4.57 6.84
N HIS A 118 -4.18 -4.05 6.30
CA HIS A 118 -5.55 -4.42 6.67
C HIS A 118 -6.35 -4.64 5.39
N THR A 119 -7.02 -5.77 5.28
CA THR A 119 -7.85 -6.08 4.11
C THR A 119 -9.33 -5.99 4.43
N TYR A 120 -10.11 -5.50 3.47
CA TYR A 120 -11.55 -5.30 3.57
C TYR A 120 -12.22 -5.81 2.29
N PRO A 121 -12.49 -7.12 2.19
CA PRO A 121 -13.38 -7.65 1.16
C PRO A 121 -14.82 -7.20 1.42
N GLU A 122 -15.50 -6.77 0.36
CA GLU A 122 -16.90 -6.33 0.35
C GLU A 122 -17.61 -6.90 -0.89
N THR A 123 -18.88 -7.24 -0.74
CA THR A 123 -19.72 -7.67 -1.85
C THR A 123 -21.01 -6.85 -1.85
N HIS A 124 -21.28 -6.18 -2.96
CA HIS A 124 -22.50 -5.39 -3.08
C HIS A 124 -23.72 -6.32 -3.02
N PRO A 125 -24.71 -6.04 -2.15
CA PRO A 125 -25.83 -6.96 -1.89
C PRO A 125 -26.77 -7.22 -3.07
N HIS A 126 -26.64 -6.50 -4.20
CA HIS A 126 -27.69 -6.43 -5.24
C HIS A 126 -27.18 -6.53 -6.67
N ASN A 127 -25.98 -6.01 -7.00
CA ASN A 127 -25.58 -5.84 -8.41
C ASN A 127 -24.47 -6.79 -8.88
N GLY A 128 -23.89 -7.63 -8.00
CA GLY A 128 -22.88 -8.64 -8.36
C GLY A 128 -21.45 -8.15 -8.36
N ILE A 129 -21.24 -6.87 -8.05
CA ILE A 129 -19.92 -6.29 -7.82
C ILE A 129 -19.40 -6.77 -6.47
N ALA A 130 -18.12 -7.11 -6.44
CA ALA A 130 -17.35 -7.35 -5.24
C ALA A 130 -16.08 -6.51 -5.30
N THR A 131 -15.74 -5.90 -4.17
CA THR A 131 -14.61 -4.98 -4.07
C THR A 131 -13.71 -5.48 -2.94
N PHE A 132 -12.45 -5.73 -3.26
CA PHE A 132 -11.42 -5.99 -2.26
C PHE A 132 -10.60 -4.73 -2.05
N ARG A 133 -10.44 -4.31 -0.79
CA ARG A 133 -9.56 -3.19 -0.44
C ARG A 133 -8.41 -3.65 0.46
N ALA A 134 -7.18 -3.29 0.13
CA ALA A 134 -6.04 -3.39 1.02
C ALA A 134 -5.56 -1.99 1.45
N ASP A 135 -5.43 -1.79 2.76
CA ASP A 135 -4.92 -0.57 3.37
C ASP A 135 -3.55 -0.86 3.99
N ILE A 136 -2.51 -0.19 3.50
CA ILE A 136 -1.10 -0.48 3.86
C ILE A 136 -0.45 0.79 4.38
N ASP A 137 0.27 0.72 5.49
CA ASP A 137 1.11 1.83 5.97
C ASP A 137 2.54 1.38 6.18
N VAL A 138 3.50 2.13 5.62
CA VAL A 138 4.94 1.91 5.79
C VAL A 138 5.54 3.16 6.43
N ALA A 139 5.71 3.13 7.74
CA ALA A 139 6.27 4.22 8.53
C ALA A 139 7.72 3.93 8.90
N THR A 140 8.63 4.82 8.53
CA THR A 140 10.06 4.71 8.83
C THR A 140 10.58 5.97 9.50
N CYS A 141 11.59 5.79 10.34
CA CYS A 141 12.40 6.86 10.89
C CYS A 141 13.75 6.93 10.17
N GLY A 142 14.42 8.07 10.28
CA GLY A 142 15.81 8.19 9.92
C GLY A 142 16.06 8.29 8.42
N VAL A 143 17.06 7.56 7.90
CA VAL A 143 17.45 7.64 6.49
C VAL A 143 16.75 6.61 5.60
N ILE A 144 16.07 5.63 6.19
CA ILE A 144 15.26 4.66 5.44
C ILE A 144 14.11 5.40 4.74
N SER A 145 14.01 5.20 3.42
CA SER A 145 12.90 5.72 2.62
C SER A 145 11.92 4.60 2.29
N PRO A 146 10.63 4.73 2.66
CA PRO A 146 9.63 3.72 2.33
C PRO A 146 9.31 3.68 0.83
N LEU A 147 9.64 4.75 0.08
CA LEU A 147 9.52 4.80 -1.38
C LEU A 147 10.31 3.69 -2.11
N LYS A 148 11.28 3.05 -1.45
CA LYS A 148 11.98 1.88 -2.02
C LYS A 148 11.05 0.69 -2.25
N ALA A 149 10.04 0.52 -1.40
CA ALA A 149 9.07 -0.58 -1.49
C ALA A 149 7.87 -0.25 -2.39
N LEU A 150 7.78 0.98 -2.92
CA LEU A 150 6.64 1.49 -3.67
C LEU A 150 6.20 0.56 -4.81
N ASN A 151 7.14 0.20 -5.68
CA ASN A 151 6.83 -0.62 -6.85
C ASN A 151 6.46 -2.05 -6.47
N TYR A 152 7.18 -2.63 -5.50
CA TYR A 152 6.89 -3.98 -4.99
C TYR A 152 5.49 -4.07 -4.41
N LEU A 153 5.08 -3.09 -3.59
CA LEU A 153 3.75 -3.06 -3.01
C LEU A 153 2.66 -2.95 -4.09
N ILE A 154 2.83 -2.10 -5.10
CA ILE A 154 1.86 -2.01 -6.21
C ILE A 154 1.78 -3.32 -7.00
N GLU A 155 2.89 -4.01 -7.20
CA GLU A 155 2.94 -5.27 -7.97
C GLU A 155 2.46 -6.48 -7.16
N SER A 156 2.55 -6.43 -5.83
CA SER A 156 2.13 -7.52 -4.94
C SER A 156 0.62 -7.64 -4.77
N PHE A 157 -0.11 -6.58 -5.11
CA PHE A 157 -1.57 -6.53 -5.06
C PHE A 157 -2.07 -6.25 -6.48
N GLU A 158 -2.80 -7.18 -7.07
CA GLU A 158 -3.45 -6.95 -8.36
C GLU A 158 -4.52 -5.87 -8.16
N SER A 159 -4.32 -4.69 -8.75
CA SER A 159 -5.10 -3.49 -8.37
C SER A 159 -5.71 -2.81 -9.58
N ASP A 160 -6.98 -2.44 -9.50
CA ASP A 160 -7.64 -1.56 -10.45
C ASP A 160 -7.42 -0.09 -10.11
N ILE A 161 -7.46 0.22 -8.82
CA ILE A 161 -7.29 1.58 -8.29
C ILE A 161 -6.25 1.54 -7.16
N VAL A 162 -5.33 2.48 -7.18
CA VAL A 162 -4.34 2.66 -6.11
C VAL A 162 -4.29 4.13 -5.73
N THR A 163 -4.53 4.41 -4.46
CA THR A 163 -4.33 5.72 -3.86
C THR A 163 -3.11 5.66 -2.95
N MET A 164 -2.21 6.63 -3.06
CA MET A 164 -0.95 6.66 -2.33
C MET A 164 -0.73 8.00 -1.69
N ASP A 165 -0.33 7.98 -0.43
CA ASP A 165 0.06 9.14 0.35
C ASP A 165 1.51 8.98 0.82
N TYR A 166 2.35 9.96 0.51
CA TYR A 166 3.69 10.05 1.04
C TYR A 166 3.86 11.35 1.80
N ARG A 167 4.30 11.24 3.05
CA ARG A 167 4.50 12.41 3.92
C ARG A 167 5.82 12.35 4.64
N VAL A 168 6.46 13.50 4.79
CA VAL A 168 7.67 13.68 5.60
C VAL A 168 7.38 14.64 6.74
N ARG A 169 7.66 14.23 7.98
CA ARG A 169 7.46 15.06 9.18
C ARG A 169 8.74 15.14 10.02
N GLY A 170 8.80 16.13 10.90
CA GLY A 170 9.96 16.38 11.74
C GLY A 170 11.04 17.20 11.04
N PHE A 171 12.24 17.25 11.64
CA PHE A 171 13.39 17.94 11.05
C PHE A 171 14.69 17.31 11.49
N THR A 172 15.71 17.41 10.65
CA THR A 172 17.11 17.12 11.02
C THR A 172 17.98 18.37 10.92
N ARG A 173 19.20 18.33 11.44
CA ARG A 173 20.17 19.44 11.38
C ARG A 173 21.43 19.00 10.65
N ASP A 174 21.92 19.86 9.77
CA ASP A 174 23.23 19.65 9.16
C ASP A 174 24.37 20.08 10.10
N VAL A 175 25.61 19.79 9.69
CA VAL A 175 26.84 20.16 10.41
C VAL A 175 27.02 21.68 10.64
N LYS A 176 26.24 22.52 9.95
CA LYS A 176 26.22 23.98 10.13
C LYS A 176 25.07 24.45 11.02
N GLY A 177 24.30 23.52 11.60
CA GLY A 177 23.16 23.79 12.48
C GLY A 177 21.85 24.15 11.76
N LYS A 178 21.82 24.16 10.42
CA LYS A 178 20.63 24.49 9.64
C LYS A 178 19.63 23.33 9.69
N LYS A 179 18.36 23.65 9.92
CA LYS A 179 17.26 22.67 9.91
C LYS A 179 16.89 22.29 8.48
N HIS A 180 16.62 21.00 8.28
CA HIS A 180 16.11 20.41 7.04
C HIS A 180 14.86 19.60 7.37
N TYR A 181 13.80 19.80 6.59
CA TYR A 181 12.49 19.17 6.78
C TYR A 181 12.21 18.06 5.76
N ILE A 182 13.13 17.89 4.80
CA ILE A 182 13.15 16.82 3.81
C ILE A 182 14.60 16.56 3.42
N ASP A 183 14.98 15.30 3.23
CA ASP A 183 16.36 14.86 2.97
C ASP A 183 16.56 14.28 1.56
N HIS A 184 15.53 14.33 0.71
CA HIS A 184 15.55 13.88 -0.67
C HIS A 184 14.69 14.80 -1.55
N LYS A 185 14.89 14.72 -2.86
CA LYS A 185 14.06 15.45 -3.84
C LYS A 185 12.83 14.61 -4.16
N ILE A 186 11.67 15.23 -4.08
CA ILE A 186 10.42 14.64 -4.55
C ILE A 186 9.52 15.80 -4.98
N ASN A 187 8.95 15.68 -6.17
CA ASN A 187 7.85 16.52 -6.61
C ASN A 187 6.57 15.70 -6.73
N SER A 188 6.70 14.41 -7.05
CA SER A 188 5.59 13.48 -7.19
C SER A 188 6.00 12.08 -6.73
N ILE A 189 5.05 11.31 -6.17
CA ILE A 189 5.25 9.86 -5.97
C ILE A 189 5.46 9.17 -7.32
N GLN A 190 4.82 9.69 -8.39
CA GLN A 190 4.97 9.18 -9.74
C GLN A 190 6.43 9.18 -10.22
N ASP A 191 7.29 10.07 -9.72
CA ASP A 191 8.72 10.09 -10.07
C ASP A 191 9.44 8.78 -9.70
N TYR A 192 8.90 8.05 -8.71
CA TYR A 192 9.44 6.81 -8.15
C TYR A 192 8.81 5.54 -8.74
N LEU A 193 7.76 5.68 -9.57
CA LEU A 193 7.09 4.54 -10.21
C LEU A 193 7.90 3.99 -11.40
N ALA A 194 7.92 2.67 -11.50
CA ALA A 194 8.47 1.92 -12.61
C ALA A 194 7.73 2.23 -13.92
N LYS A 195 8.42 2.09 -15.05
CA LYS A 195 7.87 2.41 -16.37
C LYS A 195 6.64 1.54 -16.71
N SER A 196 6.66 0.27 -16.32
CA SER A 196 5.54 -0.68 -16.49
C SER A 196 4.27 -0.17 -15.81
N ILE A 197 4.36 0.22 -14.54
CA ILE A 197 3.24 0.77 -13.77
C ILE A 197 2.72 2.05 -14.41
N LYS A 198 3.61 2.98 -14.78
CA LYS A 198 3.21 4.23 -15.47
C LYS A 198 2.47 3.99 -16.79
N GLN A 199 2.77 2.90 -17.48
CA GLN A 199 2.10 2.53 -18.71
C GLN A 199 0.70 1.97 -18.43
N ARG A 200 0.56 1.12 -17.40
CA ARG A 200 -0.72 0.49 -17.00
C ARG A 200 -1.75 1.47 -16.44
N TYR A 201 -1.31 2.47 -15.66
CA TYR A 201 -2.22 3.36 -14.94
C TYR A 201 -2.29 4.78 -15.50
N GLU A 202 -3.47 5.39 -15.43
CA GLU A 202 -3.67 6.84 -15.46
C GLU A 202 -3.53 7.38 -14.04
N MET A 203 -2.84 8.51 -13.86
CA MET A 203 -2.40 9.00 -12.55
C MET A 203 -2.66 10.50 -12.40
N ILE A 204 -3.10 10.91 -11.22
CA ILE A 204 -3.35 12.33 -10.85
C ILE A 204 -2.66 12.62 -9.51
N ASP A 205 -2.02 13.79 -9.43
CA ASP A 205 -1.38 14.27 -8.20
C ASP A 205 -2.20 15.35 -7.49
N VAL A 206 -2.20 15.31 -6.15
CA VAL A 206 -2.80 16.32 -5.27
C VAL A 206 -1.82 16.68 -4.15
N ASN A 207 -0.67 17.25 -4.52
CA ASN A 207 0.43 17.52 -3.58
C ASN A 207 0.25 18.83 -2.80
N VAL A 208 0.60 18.83 -1.51
CA VAL A 208 0.72 20.01 -0.64
C VAL A 208 2.18 20.20 -0.25
N TYR A 209 2.94 20.85 -1.13
CA TYR A 209 4.40 20.97 -1.03
C TYR A 209 4.89 21.66 0.24
N GLN A 210 4.15 22.66 0.72
CA GLN A 210 4.49 23.41 1.93
C GLN A 210 4.51 22.53 3.18
N GLU A 211 3.72 21.46 3.18
CA GLU A 211 3.58 20.52 4.29
C GLU A 211 4.32 19.19 4.04
N ASN A 212 5.08 19.08 2.94
CA ASN A 212 5.71 17.84 2.48
C ASN A 212 4.73 16.65 2.41
N ILE A 213 3.52 16.90 1.91
CA ILE A 213 2.50 15.88 1.65
C ILE A 213 2.38 15.71 0.14
N PHE A 214 2.53 14.47 -0.32
CA PHE A 214 2.45 14.08 -1.71
C PHE A 214 1.37 13.02 -1.82
N HIS A 215 0.48 13.18 -2.79
CA HIS A 215 -0.66 12.29 -2.97
C HIS A 215 -0.80 11.98 -4.44
N THR A 216 -0.87 10.69 -4.77
CA THR A 216 -1.11 10.22 -6.14
C THR A 216 -2.26 9.23 -6.12
N LYS A 217 -3.28 9.49 -6.93
CA LYS A 217 -4.34 8.52 -7.24
C LYS A 217 -4.08 7.96 -8.63
N MET A 218 -4.35 6.67 -8.80
CA MET A 218 -4.22 6.04 -10.11
C MET A 218 -5.24 4.93 -10.33
N HIS A 219 -5.68 4.75 -11.57
CA HIS A 219 -6.52 3.62 -11.98
C HIS A 219 -6.06 3.07 -13.34
N VAL A 220 -6.41 1.81 -13.65
CA VAL A 220 -6.00 1.15 -14.90
C VAL A 220 -6.57 1.90 -16.11
N LYS A 221 -5.74 2.11 -17.14
CA LYS A 221 -6.11 2.83 -18.37
C LYS A 221 -7.08 2.05 -19.26
N GLU A 222 -6.76 0.78 -19.48
CA GLU A 222 -7.46 -0.06 -20.42
C GLU A 222 -8.51 -0.89 -19.69
N PHE A 223 -9.78 -0.53 -19.88
CA PHE A 223 -10.89 -1.32 -19.39
C PHE A 223 -11.14 -2.50 -20.33
N LEU A 224 -11.05 -3.73 -19.81
CA LEU A 224 -11.35 -4.96 -20.52
C LEU A 224 -12.33 -5.78 -19.68
N LEU A 225 -13.57 -5.96 -20.15
CA LEU A 225 -14.61 -6.64 -19.35
C LEU A 225 -14.18 -8.02 -18.83
N ASP A 226 -13.46 -8.79 -19.64
CA ASP A 226 -12.96 -10.13 -19.27
C ASP A 226 -12.05 -10.12 -18.03
N THR A 227 -11.35 -9.02 -17.74
CA THR A 227 -10.47 -8.96 -16.55
C THR A 227 -11.24 -8.80 -15.24
N TYR A 228 -12.51 -8.41 -15.32
CA TYR A 228 -13.37 -8.17 -14.15
C TYR A 228 -14.36 -9.30 -13.89
N LEU A 229 -14.52 -10.26 -14.81
CA LEU A 229 -15.51 -11.32 -14.66
C LEU A 229 -14.93 -12.51 -13.88
N PHE A 230 -15.55 -12.86 -12.74
CA PHE A 230 -15.13 -14.02 -11.96
C PHE A 230 -15.56 -15.33 -12.63
N GLU A 231 -14.59 -16.19 -12.95
CA GLU A 231 -14.83 -17.52 -13.56
C GLU A 231 -15.78 -17.48 -14.77
N ALA A 232 -15.78 -16.38 -15.53
CA ALA A 232 -16.64 -16.19 -16.68
C ALA A 232 -15.92 -15.34 -17.72
N ASN A 233 -16.31 -15.50 -18.99
CA ASN A 233 -15.84 -14.64 -20.06
C ASN A 233 -17.00 -13.79 -20.59
N ALA A 234 -16.67 -12.65 -21.17
CA ALA A 234 -17.63 -11.81 -21.87
C ALA A 234 -18.38 -12.62 -22.93
N SER A 235 -17.71 -13.56 -23.61
CA SER A 235 -18.33 -14.47 -24.60
C SER A 235 -19.55 -15.22 -24.08
N ASP A 236 -19.58 -15.52 -22.78
CA ASP A 236 -20.62 -16.32 -22.12
C ASP A 236 -21.87 -15.48 -21.82
N LEU A 237 -21.76 -14.15 -21.90
CA LEU A 237 -22.81 -13.20 -21.59
C LEU A 237 -23.54 -12.72 -22.84
N SER A 238 -24.84 -12.42 -22.68
CA SER A 238 -25.63 -11.75 -23.71
C SER A 238 -25.08 -10.35 -23.99
N PHE A 239 -25.30 -9.82 -25.21
CA PHE A 239 -24.87 -8.46 -25.56
C PHE A 239 -25.44 -7.40 -24.60
N LYS A 240 -26.69 -7.59 -24.14
CA LYS A 240 -27.32 -6.68 -23.18
C LYS A 240 -26.65 -6.73 -21.80
N ASP A 241 -26.28 -7.93 -21.34
CA ASP A 241 -25.61 -8.09 -20.05
C ASP A 241 -24.20 -7.51 -20.07
N ARG A 242 -23.44 -7.71 -21.16
CA ARG A 242 -22.11 -7.11 -21.31
C ARG A 242 -22.14 -5.59 -21.15
N ILE A 243 -23.05 -4.92 -21.86
CA ILE A 243 -23.21 -3.45 -21.78
C ILE A 243 -23.57 -3.04 -20.35
N ARG A 244 -24.54 -3.73 -19.74
CA ARG A 244 -25.00 -3.41 -18.38
C ARG A 244 -23.87 -3.57 -17.36
N ILE A 245 -23.16 -4.69 -17.39
CA ILE A 245 -22.08 -5.01 -16.44
C ILE A 245 -20.91 -4.04 -16.62
N GLU A 246 -20.53 -3.77 -17.87
CA GLU A 246 -19.49 -2.79 -18.18
C GLU A 246 -19.83 -1.39 -17.64
N GLN A 247 -21.08 -0.95 -17.78
CA GLN A 247 -21.52 0.33 -17.22
C GLN A 247 -21.46 0.34 -15.70
N GLN A 248 -21.87 -0.75 -15.04
CA GLN A 248 -21.83 -0.89 -13.59
C GLN A 248 -20.40 -0.85 -13.06
N LEU A 249 -19.48 -1.62 -13.66
CA LEU A 249 -18.07 -1.65 -13.28
C LEU A 249 -17.39 -0.30 -13.50
N LYS A 250 -17.61 0.35 -14.65
CA LYS A 250 -17.05 1.68 -14.90
C LYS A 250 -17.56 2.71 -13.90
N TYR A 251 -18.85 2.65 -13.55
CA TYR A 251 -19.42 3.54 -12.55
C TYR A 251 -18.79 3.32 -11.17
N GLU A 252 -18.63 2.07 -10.74
CA GLU A 252 -17.96 1.69 -9.49
C GLU A 252 -16.51 2.20 -9.45
N ILE A 253 -15.75 1.96 -10.52
CA ILE A 253 -14.36 2.42 -10.67
C ILE A 253 -14.28 3.94 -10.50
N GLU A 254 -15.17 4.68 -11.17
CA GLU A 254 -15.19 6.14 -11.10
C GLU A 254 -15.60 6.67 -9.71
N GLU A 255 -16.57 6.05 -9.05
CA GLU A 255 -16.98 6.41 -7.68
C GLU A 255 -15.83 6.20 -6.69
N LEU A 256 -15.17 5.05 -6.73
CA LEU A 256 -14.01 4.74 -5.89
C LEU A 256 -12.81 5.64 -6.23
N PHE A 257 -12.54 5.86 -7.52
CA PHE A 257 -11.45 6.72 -7.97
C PHE A 257 -11.67 8.20 -7.60
N HIS A 258 -12.90 8.66 -7.50
CA HIS A 258 -13.19 10.02 -7.02
C HIS A 258 -13.47 10.10 -5.52
N GLY A 259 -13.73 8.98 -4.84
CA GLY A 259 -14.07 8.91 -3.43
C GLY A 259 -15.39 9.64 -3.10
N ARG A 260 -16.34 9.63 -4.03
CA ARG A 260 -17.66 10.27 -3.88
C ARG A 260 -18.70 9.61 -4.77
N ASN A 261 -19.96 9.70 -4.37
CA ASN A 261 -21.06 9.24 -5.20
C ASN A 261 -21.23 10.16 -6.43
N LEU A 262 -21.44 9.57 -7.60
CA LEU A 262 -21.59 10.28 -8.87
C LEU A 262 -23.08 10.44 -9.19
N SER A 263 -23.73 11.37 -8.49
CA SER A 263 -25.15 11.74 -8.69
C SER A 263 -25.42 12.44 -10.02
#